data_AF-A0A124F4R9-F1
#
_entry.id   AF-A0A124F4R9-F1
#
_cell.length_a   1.000
_cell.length_b   1.000
_cell.length_c   1.000
_cell.angle_alpha   90.00
_cell.angle_beta   90.00
_cell.angle_gamma   90.00
#
_symmetry.space_group_name_H-M   'P 1'
#
loop_
_entity.id
_entity.type
_entity.pdbx_description
1 polymer ?
#
loop_
_entity_poly.entity_id
_entity_poly.type
_entity_poly.pdbx_seq_one_letter_code
_entity_poly.pdbx_strand_id
1 'polypeptide(L)'
;MENFKEINLDDAIQLINESKSALIDEIVDELNAFYEVAGKIVFHSGETHLENLIVGNDIVIVNGDLKISDTIEDGDKVDSSLLIVLGNTNCKNLITLSSMYFTGDLNVENVILGDSLCDYVLNVGGNIKTKTILDYGHCIIAEKKITAVDVFSFNSIEDEDGAIEQNMERDELVDEITDIDDDEKLESLSKTIDYIKAGGEIFKKS
;
A
#
# COMPACT_ATOMS: atom_id res chain seq x y z
N MET A 1 -22.06 8.83 10.19
CA MET A 1 -21.41 9.93 10.92
C MET A 1 -19.94 9.68 10.75
N GLU A 2 -19.22 10.57 10.08
CA GLU A 2 -17.79 10.35 9.82
C GLU A 2 -17.04 10.39 11.15
N ASN A 3 -16.43 9.26 11.52
CA ASN A 3 -15.68 9.08 12.77
C ASN A 3 -14.21 9.47 12.58
N PHE A 4 -13.96 10.67 12.05
CA PHE A 4 -12.60 11.22 12.00
C PHE A 4 -12.52 12.57 12.71
N LYS A 5 -11.33 12.89 13.18
CA LYS A 5 -10.96 14.23 13.65
C LYS A 5 -9.64 14.66 13.02
N GLU A 6 -9.42 15.96 12.96
CA GLU A 6 -8.11 16.51 12.65
C GLU A 6 -7.26 16.52 13.93
N ILE A 7 -5.97 16.20 13.80
CA ILE A 7 -4.98 16.31 14.89
C ILE A 7 -3.75 17.08 14.41
N ASN A 8 -2.96 17.59 15.35
CA ASN A 8 -1.68 18.24 15.04
C ASN A 8 -0.53 17.20 14.99
N LEU A 9 0.64 17.65 14.53
CA LEU A 9 1.83 16.83 14.40
C LEU A 9 2.31 16.23 15.75
N ASP A 10 2.32 17.02 16.83
CA ASP A 10 2.77 16.56 18.15
C ASP A 10 1.88 15.41 18.68
N ASP A 11 0.56 15.55 18.53
CA ASP A 11 -0.42 14.52 18.90
C ASP A 11 -0.23 13.26 18.04
N ALA A 12 0.04 13.40 16.74
CA ALA A 12 0.28 12.29 15.83
C ALA A 12 1.57 11.52 16.20
N ILE A 13 2.67 12.24 16.44
CA ILE A 13 3.95 11.66 16.88
C ILE A 13 3.78 10.94 18.22
N GLN A 14 3.05 11.52 19.17
CA GLN A 14 2.78 10.85 20.44
C GLN A 14 2.04 9.53 20.23
N LEU A 15 1.02 9.50 19.38
CA LEU A 15 0.26 8.29 19.07
C LEU A 15 1.14 7.21 18.44
N ILE A 16 2.00 7.56 17.48
CA ILE A 16 2.91 6.62 16.82
C ILE A 16 3.88 6.00 17.84
N ASN A 17 4.47 6.82 18.72
CA ASN A 17 5.38 6.35 19.77
C ASN A 17 4.72 5.39 20.77
N GLU A 18 3.40 5.47 20.95
CA GLU A 18 2.65 4.57 21.84
C GLU A 18 2.32 3.21 21.20
N SER A 19 2.48 3.06 19.87
CA SER A 19 2.06 1.86 19.10
C SER A 19 2.89 0.58 19.32
N LYS A 20 4.07 0.69 19.94
CA LYS A 20 5.03 -0.42 20.16
C LYS A 20 5.45 -1.17 18.88
N SER A 21 5.48 -0.48 17.74
CA SER A 21 5.98 -1.04 16.48
C SER A 21 7.52 -1.00 16.40
N ALA A 22 8.09 -1.85 15.56
CA ALA A 22 9.49 -1.71 15.13
C ALA A 22 9.67 -0.52 14.17
N LEU A 23 8.60 -0.10 13.49
CA LEU A 23 8.61 0.95 12.47
C LEU A 23 8.49 2.38 13.01
N ILE A 24 8.63 2.58 14.33
CA ILE A 24 8.33 3.90 14.94
C ILE A 24 9.21 4.99 14.34
N ASP A 25 10.52 4.73 14.21
CA ASP A 25 11.48 5.72 13.75
C ASP A 25 11.21 6.08 12.29
N GLU A 26 10.97 5.08 11.42
CA GLU A 26 10.64 5.25 10.01
C GLU A 26 9.33 6.02 9.81
N ILE A 27 8.28 5.66 10.58
CA ILE A 27 6.97 6.34 10.49
C ILE A 27 7.09 7.80 10.92
N VAL A 28 7.84 8.09 11.99
CA VAL A 28 8.01 9.46 12.49
C VAL A 28 8.83 10.30 11.51
N ASP A 29 9.90 9.75 10.93
CA ASP A 29 10.70 10.43 9.92
C ASP A 29 9.85 10.77 8.68
N GLU A 30 9.06 9.81 8.19
CA GLU A 30 8.19 10.02 7.04
C GLU A 30 7.07 11.03 7.35
N LEU A 31 6.45 10.93 8.52
CA LEU A 31 5.42 11.87 8.96
C LEU A 31 5.95 13.31 8.96
N ASN A 32 7.17 13.53 9.47
CA ASN A 32 7.79 14.85 9.46
C ASN A 32 8.07 15.35 8.03
N ALA A 33 8.52 14.47 7.13
CA ALA A 33 8.77 14.83 5.74
C ALA A 33 7.49 15.24 5.00
N PHE A 34 6.39 14.50 5.19
CA PHE A 34 5.12 14.77 4.55
C PHE A 34 4.36 15.95 5.15
N TYR A 35 4.50 16.19 6.46
CA TYR A 35 3.74 17.24 7.14
C TYR A 35 3.96 18.65 6.54
N GLU A 36 5.15 18.93 6.00
CA GLU A 36 5.48 20.21 5.38
C GLU A 36 4.76 20.45 4.04
N VAL A 37 4.29 19.39 3.37
CA VAL A 37 3.65 19.45 2.03
C VAL A 37 2.21 18.96 2.02
N ALA A 38 1.77 18.27 3.08
CA ALA A 38 0.42 17.75 3.22
C ALA A 38 -0.60 18.85 3.58
N GLY A 39 -1.89 18.54 3.44
CA GLY A 39 -2.99 19.42 3.82
C GLY A 39 -3.19 19.45 5.34
N LYS A 40 -3.70 18.35 5.89
CA LYS A 40 -3.91 18.14 7.33
C LYS A 40 -3.69 16.67 7.72
N ILE A 41 -3.67 16.38 9.02
CA ILE A 41 -3.64 15.02 9.54
C ILE A 41 -5.07 14.60 9.92
N VAL A 42 -5.64 13.69 9.13
CA VAL A 42 -6.94 13.07 9.37
C VAL A 42 -6.74 11.83 10.23
N PHE A 43 -7.41 11.79 11.38
CA PHE A 43 -7.25 10.74 12.37
C PHE A 43 -8.55 9.96 12.60
N HIS A 44 -8.46 8.64 12.48
CA HIS A 44 -9.47 7.66 12.86
C HIS A 44 -9.03 6.92 14.11
N SER A 45 -9.91 6.80 15.11
CA SER A 45 -9.64 6.05 16.34
C SER A 45 -10.40 4.75 16.42
N GLY A 46 -9.72 3.68 16.85
CA GLY A 46 -10.29 2.36 17.02
C GLY A 46 -10.47 1.61 15.71
N GLU A 47 -11.24 0.52 15.76
CA GLU A 47 -11.55 -0.29 14.58
C GLU A 47 -12.34 0.54 13.55
N THR A 48 -11.79 0.64 12.35
CA THR A 48 -12.35 1.47 11.27
C THR A 48 -12.79 0.58 10.11
N HIS A 49 -14.06 0.72 9.72
CA HIS A 49 -14.64 -0.02 8.61
C HIS A 49 -15.11 0.94 7.52
N LEU A 50 -14.65 0.75 6.29
CA LEU A 50 -15.08 1.52 5.12
C LEU A 50 -15.24 0.58 3.92
N GLU A 51 -15.93 1.04 2.88
CA GLU A 51 -16.01 0.31 1.63
C GLU A 51 -14.71 0.45 0.83
N ASN A 52 -14.25 1.70 0.68
CA ASN A 52 -13.01 2.10 0.04
C ASN A 52 -12.31 3.16 0.91
N LEU A 53 -11.00 3.24 0.80
CA LEU A 53 -10.19 4.34 1.35
C LEU A 53 -9.30 4.89 0.25
N ILE A 54 -9.49 6.17 -0.08
CA ILE A 54 -8.64 6.90 -1.02
C ILE A 54 -7.88 7.97 -0.23
N VAL A 55 -6.56 7.88 -0.22
CA VAL A 55 -5.67 8.82 0.47
C VAL A 55 -5.12 9.81 -0.55
N GLY A 56 -5.45 11.09 -0.36
CA GLY A 56 -4.98 12.19 -1.20
C GLY A 56 -3.93 13.03 -0.49
N ASN A 57 -4.06 14.35 -0.59
CA ASN A 57 -3.10 15.31 -0.05
C ASN A 57 -3.06 15.38 1.50
N ASP A 58 -4.04 14.78 2.17
CA ASP A 58 -4.07 14.72 3.64
C ASP A 58 -3.34 13.47 4.13
N ILE A 59 -2.60 13.59 5.23
CA ILE A 59 -2.03 12.44 5.93
C ILE A 59 -3.17 11.73 6.65
N VAL A 60 -3.32 10.43 6.46
CA VAL A 60 -4.35 9.64 7.12
C VAL A 60 -3.71 8.72 8.16
N ILE A 61 -4.14 8.85 9.42
CA ILE A 61 -3.71 7.99 10.52
C ILE A 61 -4.91 7.22 11.07
N VAL A 62 -4.81 5.89 11.10
CA VAL A 62 -5.78 5.00 11.74
C VAL A 62 -5.14 4.40 12.99
N ASN A 63 -5.58 4.81 14.18
CA ASN A 63 -5.14 4.22 15.44
C ASN A 63 -6.03 3.04 15.84
N GLY A 64 -5.76 1.88 15.24
CA GLY A 64 -6.49 0.64 15.42
C GLY A 64 -6.51 -0.20 14.15
N ASP A 65 -7.29 -1.28 14.17
CA ASP A 65 -7.45 -2.15 13.01
C ASP A 65 -8.26 -1.45 11.90
N LEU A 66 -7.82 -1.62 10.65
CA LEU A 66 -8.48 -1.10 9.46
C LEU A 66 -9.10 -2.25 8.64
N LYS A 67 -10.38 -2.14 8.31
CA LYS A 67 -11.08 -3.13 7.48
C LYS A 67 -11.79 -2.43 6.32
N ILE A 68 -11.27 -2.63 5.13
CA ILE A 68 -11.78 -2.09 3.89
C ILE A 68 -12.39 -3.23 3.09
N SER A 69 -13.66 -3.14 2.70
CA SER A 69 -14.28 -4.28 2.00
C SER A 69 -13.82 -4.41 0.54
N ASP A 70 -13.34 -3.33 -0.06
CA ASP A 70 -12.84 -3.32 -1.43
C ASP A 70 -11.41 -2.76 -1.45
N THR A 71 -11.19 -1.50 -1.82
CA THR A 71 -9.86 -1.00 -2.19
C THR A 71 -9.31 0.05 -1.23
N ILE A 72 -8.03 -0.10 -0.84
CA ILE A 72 -7.18 0.98 -0.33
C ILE A 72 -6.36 1.51 -1.50
N GLU A 73 -6.38 2.82 -1.72
CA GLU A 73 -5.65 3.49 -2.78
C GLU A 73 -5.06 4.81 -2.27
N ASP A 74 -3.86 5.15 -2.73
CA ASP A 74 -3.31 6.49 -2.56
C ASP A 74 -2.76 7.07 -3.88
N GLY A 75 -2.28 8.31 -3.84
CA GLY A 75 -1.71 9.00 -5.01
C GLY A 75 -2.73 9.47 -6.06
N ASP A 76 -4.04 9.35 -5.84
CA ASP A 76 -5.05 9.84 -6.81
C ASP A 76 -4.96 11.36 -6.94
N LYS A 77 -4.44 11.83 -8.09
CA LYS A 77 -4.31 13.25 -8.46
C LYS A 77 -3.41 14.08 -7.53
N VAL A 78 -2.52 13.43 -6.78
CA VAL A 78 -1.55 14.08 -5.89
C VAL A 78 -0.16 13.50 -6.13
N ASP A 79 0.88 14.33 -5.93
CA ASP A 79 2.27 13.91 -6.14
C ASP A 79 2.78 13.00 -5.01
N SER A 80 2.18 13.11 -3.83
CA SER A 80 2.50 12.29 -2.68
C SER A 80 1.31 12.19 -1.72
N SER A 81 1.24 11.08 -1.00
CA SER A 81 0.24 10.78 0.02
C SER A 81 0.85 9.90 1.11
N LEU A 82 0.28 9.96 2.32
CA LEU A 82 0.77 9.16 3.44
C LEU A 82 -0.39 8.51 4.20
N LEU A 83 -0.38 7.19 4.25
CA LEU A 83 -1.26 6.38 5.08
C LEU A 83 -0.45 5.72 6.20
N ILE A 84 -0.91 5.88 7.44
CA ILE A 84 -0.34 5.20 8.61
C ILE A 84 -1.46 4.46 9.33
N VAL A 85 -1.31 3.14 9.52
CA VAL A 85 -2.25 2.31 10.29
C VAL A 85 -1.52 1.68 11.46
N LEU A 86 -1.90 2.08 12.67
CA LEU A 86 -1.36 1.58 13.93
C LEU A 86 -2.12 0.31 14.39
N GLY A 87 -2.20 -0.69 13.52
CA GLY A 87 -2.97 -1.91 13.74
C GLY A 87 -2.90 -2.86 12.55
N ASN A 88 -3.77 -3.87 12.54
CA ASN A 88 -3.88 -4.82 11.44
C ASN A 88 -4.79 -4.26 10.34
N THR A 89 -4.51 -4.60 9.09
CA THR A 89 -5.31 -4.18 7.95
C THR A 89 -5.84 -5.38 7.18
N ASN A 90 -7.11 -5.29 6.79
CA ASN A 90 -7.75 -6.22 5.86
C ASN A 90 -8.35 -5.42 4.70
N CYS A 91 -8.02 -5.76 3.47
CA CYS A 91 -8.65 -5.21 2.28
C CYS A 91 -8.71 -6.25 1.16
N LYS A 92 -9.49 -5.98 0.11
CA LYS A 92 -9.51 -6.84 -1.07
C LYS A 92 -8.36 -6.50 -2.00
N ASN A 93 -8.16 -5.21 -2.28
CA ASN A 93 -7.05 -4.70 -3.09
C ASN A 93 -6.33 -3.57 -2.34
N LEU A 94 -5.02 -3.48 -2.52
CA LEU A 94 -4.21 -2.34 -2.10
C LEU A 94 -3.44 -1.82 -3.31
N ILE A 95 -3.57 -0.52 -3.59
CA ILE A 95 -2.88 0.18 -4.66
C ILE A 95 -2.11 1.32 -3.99
N THR A 96 -0.78 1.30 -4.11
CA THR A 96 0.08 2.30 -3.48
C THR A 96 0.98 2.93 -4.52
N LEU A 97 0.88 4.26 -4.64
CA LEU A 97 1.71 5.11 -5.48
C LEU A 97 2.59 6.05 -4.65
N SER A 98 2.35 6.13 -3.34
CA SER A 98 3.18 6.85 -2.38
C SER A 98 3.46 5.99 -1.15
N SER A 99 3.57 6.58 0.04
CA SER A 99 4.04 5.88 1.23
C SER A 99 2.88 5.34 2.09
N MET A 100 2.94 4.05 2.44
CA MET A 100 2.01 3.43 3.37
C MET A 100 2.71 2.63 4.45
N TYR A 101 2.30 2.83 5.71
CA TYR A 101 2.85 2.14 6.86
C TYR A 101 1.77 1.39 7.64
N PHE A 102 2.03 0.14 7.97
CA PHE A 102 1.13 -0.71 8.74
C PHE A 102 1.90 -1.33 9.91
N THR A 103 1.57 -1.00 11.15
CA THR A 103 2.34 -1.54 12.29
C THR A 103 2.01 -2.99 12.64
N GLY A 104 0.88 -3.51 12.15
CA GLY A 104 0.42 -4.89 12.33
C GLY A 104 0.47 -5.71 11.04
N ASP A 105 -0.35 -6.75 10.96
CA ASP A 105 -0.45 -7.59 9.77
C ASP A 105 -1.25 -6.89 8.65
N LEU A 106 -0.80 -7.06 7.40
CA LEU A 106 -1.50 -6.62 6.20
C LEU A 106 -2.05 -7.85 5.44
N ASN A 107 -3.37 -7.98 5.43
CA ASN A 107 -4.07 -9.05 4.71
C ASN A 107 -4.82 -8.46 3.52
N VAL A 108 -4.34 -8.73 2.32
CA VAL A 108 -4.95 -8.29 1.06
C VAL A 108 -5.49 -9.52 0.34
N GLU A 109 -6.76 -9.53 -0.05
CA GLU A 109 -7.35 -10.75 -0.64
C GLU A 109 -6.78 -11.07 -2.02
N ASN A 110 -6.65 -10.05 -2.86
CA ASN A 110 -6.39 -10.20 -4.29
C ASN A 110 -5.00 -9.69 -4.68
N VAL A 111 -4.76 -8.38 -4.57
CA VAL A 111 -3.55 -7.78 -5.14
C VAL A 111 -3.02 -6.61 -4.33
N ILE A 112 -1.70 -6.57 -4.18
CA ILE A 112 -0.92 -5.40 -3.82
C ILE A 112 -0.28 -4.89 -5.11
N LEU A 113 -0.62 -3.68 -5.54
CA LEU A 113 0.03 -2.97 -6.63
C LEU A 113 0.86 -1.83 -6.04
N GLY A 114 2.17 -1.83 -6.30
CA GLY A 114 3.07 -0.73 -5.94
C GLY A 114 3.68 -0.09 -7.18
N ASP A 115 3.61 1.24 -7.31
CA ASP A 115 4.35 1.98 -8.35
C ASP A 115 4.70 3.38 -7.87
N SER A 116 5.99 3.65 -7.61
CA SER A 116 6.43 4.94 -7.08
C SER A 116 7.74 5.47 -7.67
N LEU A 117 8.12 5.04 -8.88
CA LEU A 117 9.40 5.46 -9.49
C LEU A 117 10.65 5.22 -8.59
N CYS A 118 10.57 4.21 -7.72
CA CYS A 118 11.53 3.82 -6.70
C CYS A 118 11.73 4.81 -5.52
N ASP A 119 10.79 5.74 -5.31
CA ASP A 119 10.91 6.79 -4.29
C ASP A 119 10.18 6.48 -2.97
N TYR A 120 9.14 5.65 -2.97
CA TYR A 120 8.28 5.41 -1.81
C TYR A 120 8.26 3.93 -1.39
N VAL A 121 7.68 3.70 -0.21
CA VAL A 121 7.65 2.38 0.43
C VAL A 121 6.27 2.00 0.95
N LEU A 122 5.95 0.71 0.82
CA LEU A 122 4.95 0.00 1.60
C LEU A 122 5.68 -0.77 2.70
N ASN A 123 5.60 -0.29 3.94
CA ASN A 123 6.31 -0.90 5.06
C ASN A 123 5.34 -1.49 6.10
N VAL A 124 5.49 -2.78 6.39
CA VAL A 124 4.57 -3.56 7.23
C VAL A 124 5.31 -4.18 8.40
N GLY A 125 4.97 -3.80 9.63
CA GLY A 125 5.58 -4.29 10.86
C GLY A 125 5.20 -5.74 11.21
N GLY A 126 4.13 -6.26 10.60
CA GLY A 126 3.68 -7.63 10.71
C GLY A 126 3.94 -8.44 9.43
N ASN A 127 3.08 -9.43 9.21
CA ASN A 127 3.10 -10.26 8.00
C ASN A 127 2.36 -9.55 6.87
N ILE A 128 2.78 -9.80 5.63
CA ILE A 128 1.97 -9.52 4.45
C ILE A 128 1.41 -10.84 3.92
N LYS A 129 0.10 -10.88 3.71
CA LYS A 129 -0.55 -11.98 3.01
C LYS A 129 -1.37 -11.45 1.86
N THR A 130 -1.07 -11.92 0.65
CA THR A 130 -1.82 -11.59 -0.56
C THR A 130 -1.87 -12.76 -1.52
N LYS A 131 -2.74 -12.71 -2.53
CA LYS A 131 -2.66 -13.63 -3.67
C LYS A 131 -1.57 -13.13 -4.63
N THR A 132 -1.61 -11.86 -5.00
CA THR A 132 -0.69 -11.27 -5.98
C THR A 132 0.05 -10.06 -5.43
N ILE A 133 1.34 -9.95 -5.73
CA ILE A 133 2.13 -8.72 -5.64
C ILE A 133 2.54 -8.32 -7.06
N LEU A 134 2.24 -7.08 -7.41
CA LEU A 134 2.59 -6.45 -8.66
C LEU A 134 3.36 -5.17 -8.34
N ASP A 135 4.67 -5.21 -8.51
CA ASP A 135 5.55 -4.08 -8.25
C ASP A 135 6.10 -3.51 -9.57
N TYR A 136 5.84 -2.22 -9.79
CA TYR A 136 6.32 -1.45 -10.95
C TYR A 136 7.38 -0.41 -10.59
N GLY A 137 8.07 -0.56 -9.46
CA GLY A 137 9.07 0.41 -9.00
C GLY A 137 8.74 0.99 -7.63
N HIS A 138 8.31 0.16 -6.71
CA HIS A 138 7.98 0.47 -5.34
C HIS A 138 8.79 -0.44 -4.41
N CYS A 139 9.04 -0.01 -3.17
CA CYS A 139 9.69 -0.87 -2.20
C CYS A 139 8.63 -1.50 -1.30
N ILE A 140 8.55 -2.82 -1.24
CA ILE A 140 7.58 -3.53 -0.38
C ILE A 140 8.35 -4.30 0.68
N ILE A 141 8.17 -3.92 1.94
CA ILE A 141 8.92 -4.47 3.06
C ILE A 141 7.96 -5.01 4.12
N ALA A 142 8.23 -6.22 4.60
CA ALA A 142 7.61 -6.76 5.80
C ALA A 142 8.66 -7.10 6.86
N GLU A 143 8.43 -6.68 8.11
CA GLU A 143 9.28 -7.05 9.25
C GLU A 143 9.12 -8.52 9.66
N LYS A 144 8.06 -9.18 9.17
CA LYS A 144 7.80 -10.62 9.35
C LYS A 144 7.75 -11.27 7.98
N LYS A 145 6.87 -12.24 7.77
CA LYS A 145 6.83 -13.04 6.55
C LYS A 145 5.92 -12.44 5.48
N ILE A 146 6.35 -12.52 4.23
CA ILE A 146 5.48 -12.31 3.06
C ILE A 146 4.97 -13.67 2.56
N THR A 147 3.66 -13.79 2.36
CA THR A 147 3.03 -14.94 1.70
C THR A 147 2.21 -14.45 0.52
N ALA A 148 2.75 -14.66 -0.69
CA ALA A 148 2.10 -14.38 -1.97
C ALA A 148 2.12 -15.64 -2.85
N VAL A 149 1.13 -15.77 -3.73
CA VAL A 149 1.08 -16.85 -4.74
C VAL A 149 1.84 -16.41 -5.98
N ASP A 150 1.55 -15.20 -6.45
CA ASP A 150 2.10 -14.62 -7.67
C ASP A 150 2.87 -13.34 -7.34
N VAL A 151 4.11 -13.22 -7.80
CA VAL A 151 5.00 -12.08 -7.57
C VAL A 151 5.64 -11.69 -8.89
N PHE A 152 5.43 -10.43 -9.30
CA PHE A 152 6.12 -9.77 -10.41
C PHE A 152 6.65 -8.42 -9.91
N SER A 153 7.95 -8.16 -10.08
CA SER A 153 8.61 -7.03 -9.42
C SER A 153 9.72 -6.43 -10.27
N PHE A 154 9.73 -5.10 -10.40
CA PHE A 154 10.88 -4.38 -10.99
C PHE A 154 11.84 -3.82 -9.93
N ASN A 155 11.44 -3.85 -8.65
CA ASN A 155 12.22 -3.36 -7.54
C ASN A 155 12.22 -4.36 -6.38
N SER A 156 12.49 -3.91 -5.15
CA SER A 156 12.70 -4.79 -3.99
C SER A 156 11.41 -5.16 -3.27
N ILE A 157 11.26 -6.46 -3.02
CA ILE A 157 10.27 -7.04 -2.11
C ILE A 157 11.05 -7.84 -1.07
N GLU A 158 10.93 -7.46 0.21
CA GLU A 158 11.75 -8.01 1.30
C GLU A 158 10.89 -8.42 2.50
N ASP A 159 11.28 -9.53 3.12
CA ASP A 159 10.70 -10.03 4.36
C ASP A 159 11.78 -10.44 5.37
N GLU A 160 11.40 -11.02 6.51
CA GLU A 160 12.35 -11.41 7.57
C GLU A 160 13.41 -12.46 7.14
N ASP A 161 13.17 -13.19 6.05
CA ASP A 161 14.09 -14.16 5.46
C ASP A 161 14.93 -13.56 4.30
N GLY A 162 14.68 -12.29 3.93
CA GLY A 162 15.41 -11.54 2.90
C GLY A 162 14.55 -11.22 1.68
N ALA A 163 15.19 -11.10 0.51
CA ALA A 163 14.50 -10.77 -0.74
C ALA A 163 13.58 -11.90 -1.21
N ILE A 164 12.36 -11.54 -1.64
CA ILE A 164 11.38 -12.45 -2.24
C ILE A 164 11.66 -12.59 -3.74
N GLU A 165 11.79 -13.83 -4.21
CA GLU A 165 11.98 -14.12 -5.63
C GLU A 165 10.69 -13.90 -6.43
N GLN A 166 10.81 -13.18 -7.55
CA GLN A 166 9.78 -13.14 -8.59
C GLN A 166 9.53 -14.54 -9.13
N ASN A 167 8.25 -14.88 -9.35
CA ASN A 167 7.84 -16.16 -9.91
C ASN A 167 6.89 -16.05 -11.10
N MET A 168 6.52 -14.83 -11.49
CA MET A 168 5.74 -14.55 -12.69
C MET A 168 6.56 -13.73 -13.68
N GLU A 169 6.27 -13.89 -14.97
CA GLU A 169 6.89 -13.16 -16.06
C GLU A 169 5.91 -12.20 -16.75
N ARG A 170 6.45 -11.23 -17.50
CA ARG A 170 5.64 -10.18 -18.15
C ARG A 170 4.64 -10.74 -19.15
N ASP A 171 4.97 -11.82 -19.88
CA ASP A 171 4.09 -12.43 -20.88
C ASP A 171 2.91 -13.20 -20.26
N GLU A 172 2.97 -13.47 -18.96
CA GLU A 172 1.90 -14.08 -18.16
C GLU A 172 0.84 -13.07 -17.70
N LEU A 173 1.11 -11.76 -17.80
CA LEU A 173 0.13 -10.70 -17.56
C LEU A 173 -1.03 -10.80 -18.55
N VAL A 174 -2.25 -10.49 -18.11
CA VAL A 174 -3.43 -10.43 -18.99
C VAL A 174 -3.30 -9.31 -20.03
N ASP A 175 -3.87 -9.50 -21.21
CA ASP A 175 -3.70 -8.54 -22.30
C ASP A 175 -4.45 -7.21 -22.01
N GLU A 176 -5.48 -7.24 -21.15
CA GLU A 176 -6.30 -6.11 -20.72
C GLU A 176 -5.49 -4.99 -20.04
N ILE A 177 -4.36 -5.33 -19.41
CA ILE A 177 -3.49 -4.38 -18.69
C ILE A 177 -2.23 -4.01 -19.49
N THR A 178 -2.12 -4.52 -20.72
CA THR A 178 -0.99 -4.23 -21.61
C THR A 178 -1.36 -3.21 -22.68
N ASP A 179 -0.39 -2.42 -23.07
CA ASP A 179 -0.36 -1.60 -24.28
C ASP A 179 0.70 -2.15 -25.23
N ILE A 180 0.52 -1.87 -26.53
CA ILE A 180 1.55 -2.13 -27.54
C ILE A 180 2.21 -0.78 -27.82
N ASP A 181 3.47 -0.65 -27.47
CA ASP A 181 4.30 0.52 -27.74
C ASP A 181 5.54 0.09 -28.54
N ASP A 182 5.76 0.69 -29.71
CA ASP A 182 6.88 0.37 -30.61
C ASP A 182 7.17 -1.14 -30.81
N ASP A 183 6.11 -1.93 -31.07
CA ASP A 183 6.13 -3.40 -31.23
C ASP A 183 6.44 -4.21 -29.94
N GLU A 184 6.57 -3.57 -28.78
CA GLU A 184 6.70 -4.21 -27.47
C GLU A 184 5.39 -4.15 -26.67
N LYS A 185 5.08 -5.23 -25.94
CA LYS A 185 3.98 -5.24 -24.97
C LYS A 185 4.49 -4.68 -23.65
N LEU A 186 3.93 -3.56 -23.20
CA LEU A 186 4.24 -2.91 -21.93
C LEU A 186 3.01 -2.83 -21.05
N GLU A 187 3.18 -3.04 -19.76
CA GLU A 187 2.18 -2.78 -18.74
C GLU A 187 1.74 -1.31 -18.72
N SER A 188 0.45 -1.07 -18.51
CA SER A 188 -0.13 0.27 -18.42
C SER A 188 -0.74 0.47 -17.04
N LEU A 189 -0.07 1.24 -16.18
CA LEU A 189 -0.49 1.46 -14.79
C LEU A 189 -1.97 1.83 -14.69
N SER A 190 -2.42 2.78 -15.52
CA SER A 190 -3.82 3.22 -15.54
C SER A 190 -4.80 2.08 -15.83
N LYS A 191 -4.50 1.22 -16.83
CA LYS A 191 -5.35 0.07 -17.15
C LYS A 191 -5.28 -0.99 -16.07
N THR A 192 -4.12 -1.21 -15.48
CA THR A 192 -3.93 -2.14 -14.36
C THR A 192 -4.83 -1.73 -13.19
N ILE A 193 -4.80 -0.46 -12.78
CA ILE A 193 -5.64 0.07 -11.69
C ILE A 193 -7.13 -0.12 -12.02
N ASP A 194 -7.57 0.26 -13.22
CA ASP A 194 -8.97 0.12 -13.64
C ASP A 194 -9.42 -1.36 -13.66
N TYR A 195 -8.55 -2.25 -14.13
CA TYR A 195 -8.83 -3.68 -14.20
C TYR A 195 -8.89 -4.32 -12.80
N ILE A 196 -8.01 -3.94 -11.87
CA ILE A 196 -8.06 -4.36 -10.46
C ILE A 196 -9.38 -3.91 -9.82
N LYS A 197 -9.77 -2.64 -10.00
CA LYS A 197 -11.02 -2.09 -9.47
C LYS A 197 -12.26 -2.75 -10.07
N ALA A 198 -12.17 -3.24 -11.31
CA ALA A 198 -13.22 -4.05 -11.93
C ALA A 198 -13.26 -5.51 -11.42
N GLY A 199 -12.34 -5.92 -10.54
CA GLY A 199 -12.25 -7.28 -9.99
C GLY A 199 -11.48 -8.26 -10.87
N GLY A 200 -10.61 -7.76 -11.74
CA GLY A 200 -9.76 -8.56 -12.60
C GLY A 200 -8.66 -9.32 -11.84
N GLU A 201 -8.23 -10.44 -12.41
CA GLU A 201 -7.05 -11.19 -11.97
C GLU A 201 -5.87 -10.89 -12.91
N ILE A 202 -4.72 -10.50 -12.36
CA ILE A 202 -3.58 -9.92 -13.09
C ILE A 202 -2.92 -10.90 -14.06
N PHE A 203 -2.85 -12.17 -13.68
CA PHE A 203 -2.17 -13.20 -14.46
C PHE A 203 -3.15 -14.11 -15.18
N LYS A 204 -2.76 -14.54 -16.39
CA LYS A 204 -3.48 -15.51 -17.19
C LYS A 204 -3.62 -16.82 -16.41
N LYS A 205 -4.82 -17.41 -16.40
CA LYS A 205 -5.02 -18.73 -15.79
C LYS A 205 -4.24 -19.78 -16.58
N SER A 206 -3.40 -20.52 -15.86
CA SER A 206 -2.72 -21.71 -16.36
C SER A 206 -3.67 -22.89 -16.59
#